data_AF-A0A965JQC1-F1
#
_entry.id   AF-A0A965JQC1-F1
#
_cell.length_a   1.000
_cell.length_b   1.000
_cell.length_c   1.000
_cell.angle_alpha   90.00
_cell.angle_beta   90.00
_cell.angle_gamma   90.00
#
_symmetry.space_group_name_H-M   'P 1'
#
loop_
_entity.id
_entity.type
_entity.pdbx_description
1 polymer ?
#
loop_
_entity_poly.entity_id
_entity_poly.type
_entity_poly.pdbx_seq_one_letter_code
_entity_poly.pdbx_strand_id
1 'polypeptide(L)'
;MSKYILLFFLFPLSSFGQFKINEASNSNGNTILLPNGDSPDWIEIYNASSSSANISGYGLSDDPSNLMKWIFPTTSIGALNFLTVFATGNNAINLVNHYETAVFAESTWKYTIPTAEIPNWKSNSFNSSSWLTGAASIGFGDGDDATVLNAPITTIYSLITFQCTNITAISEALLDIDYDDGFVAYINGVEIARAGLMGSPPLWNEFSTDHEATLPQGG
;
A
#
# COMPACT_ATOMS: atom_id res chain seq x y z
N MET A 1 -28.01 -71.20 10.88
CA MET A 1 -27.41 -70.34 9.84
C MET A 1 -27.90 -68.93 10.07
N SER A 2 -27.02 -68.00 10.44
CA SER A 2 -27.40 -66.60 10.57
C SER A 2 -27.50 -65.97 9.17
N LYS A 3 -28.62 -65.29 8.90
CA LYS A 3 -28.80 -64.50 7.67
C LYS A 3 -28.53 -63.03 8.01
N TYR A 4 -27.71 -62.38 7.21
CA TYR A 4 -27.42 -60.94 7.31
C TYR A 4 -28.12 -60.20 6.19
N ILE A 5 -28.70 -59.04 6.53
CA ILE A 5 -29.23 -58.07 5.58
C ILE A 5 -28.20 -56.95 5.47
N LEU A 6 -27.78 -56.66 4.24
CA LEU A 6 -26.95 -55.50 3.91
C LEU A 6 -27.88 -54.38 3.41
N LEU A 7 -27.95 -53.26 4.12
CA LEU A 7 -28.58 -52.04 3.61
C LEU A 7 -27.50 -51.12 3.03
N PHE A 8 -27.68 -50.70 1.78
CA PHE A 8 -26.94 -49.59 1.19
C PHE A 8 -27.79 -48.32 1.30
N PHE A 9 -27.27 -47.30 1.98
CA PHE A 9 -27.82 -45.95 1.93
C PHE A 9 -27.01 -45.14 0.91
N LEU A 10 -27.66 -44.72 -0.18
CA LEU A 10 -27.11 -43.74 -1.11
C LEU A 10 -27.53 -42.35 -0.63
N PHE A 11 -26.60 -41.62 -0.05
CA PHE A 11 -26.79 -40.20 0.24
C PHE A 11 -26.38 -39.37 -0.99
N PRO A 12 -27.19 -38.40 -1.44
CA PRO A 12 -26.74 -37.47 -2.46
C PRO A 12 -25.61 -36.61 -1.88
N LEU A 13 -24.40 -36.82 -2.35
CA LEU A 13 -23.27 -35.91 -2.09
C LEU A 13 -23.43 -34.70 -3.01
N SER A 14 -23.86 -33.58 -2.46
CA SER A 14 -23.72 -32.29 -3.14
C SER A 14 -22.24 -31.92 -3.14
N SER A 15 -21.58 -32.00 -4.30
CA SER A 15 -20.26 -31.40 -4.48
C SER A 15 -20.46 -29.94 -4.86
N PHE A 16 -19.98 -29.03 -4.01
CA PHE A 16 -19.83 -27.62 -4.38
C PHE A 16 -18.47 -27.43 -5.03
N GLY A 17 -18.39 -26.55 -6.04
CA GLY A 17 -17.11 -26.14 -6.61
C GLY A 17 -16.19 -25.60 -5.51
N GLN A 18 -14.97 -26.16 -5.43
CA GLN A 18 -13.96 -25.77 -4.45
C GLN A 18 -13.57 -24.30 -4.63
N PHE A 19 -13.32 -23.91 -5.88
CA PHE A 19 -13.13 -22.54 -6.28
C PHE A 19 -14.44 -21.99 -6.87
N LYS A 20 -14.79 -20.78 -6.49
CA LYS A 20 -15.99 -20.08 -6.95
C LYS A 20 -15.59 -18.70 -7.43
N ILE A 21 -16.22 -18.22 -8.49
CA ILE A 21 -16.25 -16.78 -8.74
C ILE A 21 -17.12 -16.19 -7.63
N ASN A 22 -16.52 -15.33 -6.82
CA ASN A 22 -17.22 -14.64 -5.73
C ASN A 22 -17.79 -13.30 -6.25
N GLU A 23 -16.92 -12.51 -6.87
CA GLU A 23 -17.26 -11.20 -7.42
C GLU A 23 -16.58 -11.01 -8.78
N ALA A 24 -17.13 -10.12 -9.60
CA ALA A 24 -16.53 -9.70 -10.85
C ALA A 24 -17.00 -8.30 -11.21
N SER A 25 -16.13 -7.52 -11.84
CA SER A 25 -16.42 -6.19 -12.37
C SER A 25 -15.93 -6.11 -13.81
N ASN A 26 -16.87 -5.86 -14.73
CA ASN A 26 -16.66 -5.77 -16.18
C ASN A 26 -16.66 -4.32 -16.71
N SER A 27 -16.55 -3.36 -15.80
CA SER A 27 -16.33 -1.93 -16.06
C SER A 27 -16.05 -1.25 -14.72
N ASN A 28 -14.88 -1.51 -14.15
CA ASN A 28 -14.50 -1.12 -12.79
C ASN A 28 -14.60 0.40 -12.49
N GLY A 29 -14.75 1.25 -13.50
CA GLY A 29 -15.27 2.61 -13.34
C GLY A 29 -14.42 3.51 -12.44
N ASN A 30 -13.09 3.28 -12.43
CA ASN A 30 -12.12 3.93 -11.56
C ASN A 30 -12.26 3.63 -10.05
N THR A 31 -13.00 2.59 -9.66
CA THR A 31 -13.16 2.21 -8.24
C THR A 31 -11.87 1.60 -7.69
N ILE A 32 -11.17 0.80 -8.49
CA ILE A 32 -9.83 0.29 -8.19
C ILE A 32 -8.91 0.74 -9.31
N LEU A 33 -7.94 1.58 -8.98
CA LEU A 33 -6.89 2.01 -9.89
C LEU A 33 -5.63 1.19 -9.63
N LEU A 34 -5.02 0.71 -10.72
CA LEU A 34 -3.66 0.21 -10.70
C LEU A 34 -2.67 1.38 -10.61
N PRO A 35 -1.40 1.10 -10.26
CA PRO A 35 -0.35 2.13 -10.13
C PRO A 35 -0.11 2.99 -11.36
N ASN A 36 -0.38 2.44 -12.54
CA ASN A 36 -0.27 3.13 -13.81
C ASN A 36 -1.50 3.99 -14.15
N GLY A 37 -2.48 4.08 -13.24
CA GLY A 37 -3.74 4.79 -13.44
C GLY A 37 -4.82 4.00 -14.18
N ASP A 38 -4.56 2.74 -14.56
CA ASP A 38 -5.54 1.92 -15.25
C ASP A 38 -6.59 1.36 -14.28
N SER A 39 -7.85 1.24 -14.75
CA SER A 39 -8.93 0.59 -14.01
C SER A 39 -9.38 -0.70 -14.72
N PRO A 40 -8.58 -1.77 -14.73
CA PRO A 40 -8.96 -2.99 -15.44
C PRO A 40 -10.18 -3.63 -14.78
N ASP A 41 -10.87 -4.44 -15.60
CA ASP A 41 -11.84 -5.40 -15.10
C ASP A 41 -11.16 -6.39 -14.15
N TRP A 42 -11.91 -6.91 -13.18
CA TRP A 42 -11.36 -7.83 -12.20
C TRP A 42 -12.35 -8.91 -11.82
N ILE A 43 -11.82 -10.06 -11.42
CA ILE A 43 -12.57 -11.23 -11.01
C ILE A 43 -11.98 -11.72 -9.69
N GLU A 44 -12.82 -11.91 -8.68
CA GLU A 44 -12.41 -12.49 -7.41
C GLU A 44 -12.79 -13.98 -7.35
N ILE A 45 -11.79 -14.80 -7.05
CA ILE A 45 -11.93 -16.23 -6.87
C ILE A 45 -11.86 -16.56 -5.38
N TYR A 46 -12.90 -17.23 -4.88
CA TYR A 46 -12.97 -17.69 -3.49
C TYR A 46 -12.66 -19.19 -3.40
N ASN A 47 -11.75 -19.55 -2.50
CA ASN A 47 -11.54 -20.93 -2.07
C ASN A 47 -12.50 -21.25 -0.91
N ALA A 48 -13.57 -21.99 -1.21
CA ALA A 48 -14.58 -22.38 -0.23
C ALA A 48 -14.14 -23.54 0.69
N SER A 49 -12.93 -24.08 0.51
CA SER A 49 -12.42 -25.16 1.35
C SER A 49 -11.79 -24.65 2.65
N SER A 50 -11.80 -25.50 3.68
CA SER A 50 -11.17 -25.22 4.98
C SER A 50 -9.65 -25.43 4.97
N SER A 51 -9.05 -25.64 3.79
CA SER A 51 -7.61 -25.81 3.60
C SER A 51 -7.11 -24.95 2.44
N SER A 52 -5.81 -24.63 2.43
CA SER A 52 -5.19 -24.05 1.22
C SER A 52 -5.35 -24.99 0.04
N ALA A 53 -5.61 -24.43 -1.14
CA ALA A 53 -5.89 -25.18 -2.35
C ALA A 53 -5.12 -24.63 -3.55
N ASN A 54 -4.60 -25.53 -4.38
CA ASN A 54 -3.84 -25.18 -5.57
C ASN A 54 -4.78 -24.96 -6.76
N ILE A 55 -4.70 -23.80 -7.41
CA ILE A 55 -5.48 -23.43 -8.59
C ILE A 55 -4.63 -23.36 -9.87
N SER A 56 -3.36 -23.74 -9.79
CA SER A 56 -2.44 -23.74 -10.93
C SER A 56 -2.98 -24.63 -12.05
N GLY A 57 -2.92 -24.15 -13.29
CA GLY A 57 -3.41 -24.88 -14.46
C GLY A 57 -4.92 -24.80 -14.69
N TYR A 58 -5.69 -24.13 -13.82
CA TYR A 58 -7.09 -23.80 -14.12
C TYR A 58 -7.17 -22.73 -15.21
N GLY A 59 -8.28 -22.70 -15.94
CA GLY A 59 -8.53 -21.75 -17.02
C GLY A 59 -9.51 -20.65 -16.61
N LEU A 60 -9.23 -19.41 -17.05
CA LEU A 60 -10.17 -18.30 -17.06
C LEU A 60 -10.46 -17.92 -18.51
N SER A 61 -11.74 -17.85 -18.87
CA SER A 61 -12.16 -17.56 -20.23
C SER A 61 -13.56 -16.95 -20.27
N ASP A 62 -13.73 -16.03 -21.22
CA ASP A 62 -15.00 -15.46 -21.68
C ASP A 62 -15.53 -16.15 -22.95
N ASP A 63 -14.81 -17.16 -23.47
CA ASP A 63 -15.13 -17.86 -24.71
C ASP A 63 -15.46 -19.33 -24.45
N PRO A 64 -16.73 -19.74 -24.67
CA PRO A 64 -17.15 -21.11 -24.41
C PRO A 64 -16.49 -22.13 -25.35
N SER A 65 -15.89 -21.69 -26.47
CA SER A 65 -15.14 -22.55 -27.39
C SER A 65 -13.67 -22.70 -27.03
N ASN A 66 -13.15 -21.84 -26.15
CA ASN A 66 -11.78 -21.88 -25.66
C ASN A 66 -11.73 -21.62 -24.15
N LEU A 67 -11.92 -22.67 -23.35
CA LEU A 67 -11.98 -22.55 -21.88
C LEU A 67 -10.64 -22.20 -21.20
N MET A 68 -9.52 -22.27 -21.94
CA MET A 68 -8.16 -22.09 -21.41
C MET A 68 -7.47 -20.84 -21.99
N LYS A 69 -8.23 -19.77 -22.24
CA LYS A 69 -7.69 -18.50 -22.78
C LYS A 69 -6.58 -17.91 -21.90
N TRP A 70 -6.79 -17.89 -20.59
CA TRP A 70 -5.75 -17.58 -19.61
C TRP A 70 -5.65 -18.72 -18.61
N ILE A 71 -4.42 -19.09 -18.25
CA ILE A 71 -4.15 -20.23 -17.37
C ILE A 71 -3.48 -19.72 -16.11
N PHE A 72 -4.02 -20.10 -14.96
CA PHE A 72 -3.42 -19.74 -13.67
C PHE A 72 -1.99 -20.29 -13.58
N PRO A 73 -0.98 -19.46 -13.27
CA PRO A 73 0.39 -19.90 -13.02
C PRO A 73 0.47 -20.70 -11.71
N THR A 74 1.68 -21.02 -11.24
CA THR A 74 1.87 -21.64 -9.93
C THR A 74 1.24 -20.77 -8.83
N THR A 75 0.06 -21.15 -8.34
CA THR A 75 -0.79 -20.34 -7.47
C THR A 75 -1.58 -21.22 -6.51
N SER A 76 -1.69 -20.76 -5.26
CA SER A 76 -2.50 -21.39 -4.22
C SER A 76 -3.33 -20.32 -3.51
N ILE A 77 -4.56 -20.64 -3.16
CA ILE A 77 -5.45 -19.77 -2.40
C ILE A 77 -5.63 -20.37 -1.01
N GLY A 78 -5.42 -19.57 0.04
CA GLY A 78 -5.58 -20.02 1.43
C GLY A 78 -7.00 -20.55 1.74
N ALA A 79 -7.15 -21.24 2.86
CA ALA A 79 -8.45 -21.71 3.34
C ALA A 79 -9.41 -20.53 3.54
N LEU A 80 -10.63 -20.63 3.02
CA LEU A 80 -11.65 -19.58 3.11
C LEU A 80 -11.14 -18.19 2.67
N ASN A 81 -10.19 -18.15 1.73
CA ASN A 81 -9.53 -16.92 1.28
C ASN A 81 -9.85 -16.62 -0.20
N PHE A 82 -9.48 -15.42 -0.64
CA PHE A 82 -9.81 -14.86 -1.94
C PHE A 82 -8.56 -14.60 -2.78
N LEU A 83 -8.75 -14.55 -4.09
CA LEU A 83 -7.74 -14.19 -5.07
C LEU A 83 -8.36 -13.25 -6.10
N THR A 84 -7.89 -12.01 -6.17
CA THR A 84 -8.30 -11.06 -7.20
C THR A 84 -7.42 -11.20 -8.43
N VAL A 85 -8.05 -11.37 -9.59
CA VAL A 85 -7.41 -11.43 -10.91
C VAL A 85 -7.81 -10.19 -11.69
N PHE A 86 -6.84 -9.33 -12.00
CA PHE A 86 -7.05 -8.18 -12.88
C PHE A 86 -6.91 -8.60 -14.34
N ALA A 87 -7.95 -8.35 -15.15
CA ALA A 87 -7.98 -8.66 -16.58
C ALA A 87 -7.26 -7.59 -17.42
N THR A 88 -5.98 -7.37 -17.11
CA THR A 88 -5.12 -6.36 -17.76
C THR A 88 -4.65 -6.74 -19.17
N GLY A 89 -4.85 -8.00 -19.57
CA GLY A 89 -4.26 -8.56 -20.80
C GLY A 89 -2.77 -8.89 -20.69
N ASN A 90 -2.15 -8.76 -19.51
CA ASN A 90 -0.78 -9.18 -19.26
C ASN A 90 -0.73 -10.40 -18.31
N ASN A 91 0.41 -11.10 -18.28
CA ASN A 91 0.65 -12.27 -17.42
C ASN A 91 1.42 -11.90 -16.13
N ALA A 92 1.35 -10.65 -15.69
CA ALA A 92 2.05 -10.23 -14.49
C ALA A 92 1.37 -10.82 -13.24
N ILE A 93 2.16 -11.48 -12.39
CA ILE A 93 1.70 -12.01 -11.11
C ILE A 93 2.07 -11.00 -10.00
N ASN A 94 1.55 -9.78 -10.11
CA ASN A 94 1.68 -8.80 -9.03
C ASN A 94 0.48 -8.97 -8.10
N LEU A 95 0.55 -9.97 -7.23
CA LEU A 95 -0.40 -10.06 -6.13
C LEU A 95 0.06 -9.08 -5.05
N VAL A 96 -0.45 -7.85 -5.08
CA VAL A 96 -0.40 -7.01 -3.89
C VAL A 96 -1.27 -7.71 -2.86
N ASN A 97 -0.62 -8.42 -1.92
CA ASN A 97 -1.35 -9.22 -0.93
C ASN A 97 -2.23 -8.32 -0.05
N HIS A 98 -1.72 -7.13 0.30
CA HIS A 98 -2.40 -6.06 1.00
C HIS A 98 -1.53 -4.80 0.95
N TYR A 99 -2.11 -3.65 1.35
CA TYR A 99 -1.37 -2.44 1.65
C TYR A 99 -1.08 -2.36 3.15
N GLU A 100 0.10 -1.86 3.51
CA GLU A 100 0.47 -1.54 4.88
C GLU A 100 0.80 -0.06 4.99
N THR A 101 0.33 0.60 6.04
CA THR A 101 0.73 1.97 6.38
C THR A 101 1.97 1.93 7.27
N ALA A 102 3.12 2.30 6.72
CA ALA A 102 4.37 2.34 7.47
C ALA A 102 4.47 3.56 8.42
N VAL A 103 3.87 4.68 8.02
CA VAL A 103 3.84 5.94 8.77
C VAL A 103 2.42 6.50 8.65
N PHE A 104 1.77 6.71 9.79
CA PHE A 104 0.45 7.34 9.86
C PHE A 104 0.60 8.87 9.92
N ALA A 105 -0.39 9.63 9.44
CA ALA A 105 -0.44 11.09 9.60
C ALA A 105 -0.19 11.50 11.06
N GLU A 106 -0.95 10.93 11.99
CA GLU A 106 -0.85 11.20 13.44
C GLU A 106 0.42 10.66 14.13
N SER A 107 1.41 10.17 13.39
CA SER A 107 2.65 9.64 13.97
C SER A 107 3.43 10.74 14.70
N THR A 108 4.12 10.37 15.78
CA THR A 108 5.07 11.29 16.42
C THR A 108 6.39 11.28 15.67
N TRP A 109 6.81 12.45 15.19
CA TRP A 109 8.07 12.68 14.50
C TRP A 109 9.13 13.24 15.44
N LYS A 110 10.39 12.93 15.15
CA LYS A 110 11.53 13.71 15.64
C LYS A 110 11.67 14.95 14.79
N TYR A 111 11.94 16.11 15.38
CA TYR A 111 12.18 17.33 14.60
C TYR A 111 13.20 18.28 15.24
N THR A 112 13.77 19.14 14.40
CA THR A 112 14.61 20.26 14.82
C THR A 112 14.46 21.44 13.86
N ILE A 113 14.66 22.65 14.38
CA ILE A 113 14.75 23.88 13.59
C ILE A 113 16.26 24.14 13.36
N PRO A 114 16.80 23.88 12.16
CA PRO A 114 18.20 24.10 11.88
C PRO A 114 18.53 25.61 11.91
N THR A 115 19.72 25.94 12.41
CA THR A 115 20.36 27.26 12.23
C THR A 115 21.52 27.21 11.23
N ALA A 116 21.83 26.01 10.74
CA ALA A 116 22.79 25.68 9.69
C ALA A 116 22.46 24.29 9.13
N GLU A 117 23.01 23.94 7.97
CA GLU A 117 22.91 22.59 7.40
C GLU A 117 23.36 21.53 8.41
N ILE A 118 22.52 20.51 8.64
CA ILE A 118 22.88 19.35 9.47
C ILE A 118 23.35 18.22 8.54
N PRO A 119 24.65 17.92 8.44
CA PRO A 119 25.12 16.91 7.51
C PRO A 119 24.60 15.51 7.87
N ASN A 120 24.36 14.68 6.86
CA ASN A 120 24.03 13.26 6.99
C ASN A 120 22.73 12.94 7.77
N TRP A 121 21.86 13.92 8.07
CA TRP A 121 20.61 13.68 8.80
C TRP A 121 19.67 12.66 8.14
N LYS A 122 19.79 12.51 6.82
CA LYS A 122 19.04 11.58 5.96
C LYS A 122 19.56 10.13 6.02
N SER A 123 20.69 9.88 6.68
CA SER A 123 21.34 8.57 6.76
C SER A 123 20.74 7.69 7.86
N ASN A 124 20.69 6.38 7.62
CA ASN A 124 20.22 5.38 8.61
C ASN A 124 21.06 5.33 9.89
N SER A 125 22.29 5.86 9.85
CA SER A 125 23.20 5.93 10.99
C SER A 125 23.12 7.24 11.76
N PHE A 126 22.26 8.18 11.34
CA PHE A 126 22.15 9.47 12.00
C PHE A 126 21.57 9.33 13.42
N ASN A 127 22.18 10.03 14.38
CA ASN A 127 21.71 10.05 15.75
C ASN A 127 20.87 11.31 16.00
N SER A 128 19.55 11.13 15.99
CA SER A 128 18.55 12.19 16.25
C SER A 128 18.14 12.29 17.72
N SER A 129 18.89 11.73 18.68
CA SER A 129 18.50 11.72 20.10
C SER A 129 18.31 13.11 20.71
N SER A 130 19.01 14.12 20.19
CA SER A 130 18.88 15.53 20.59
C SER A 130 17.70 16.26 19.96
N TRP A 131 17.02 15.65 18.97
CA TRP A 131 15.87 16.26 18.31
C TRP A 131 14.63 16.15 19.20
N LEU A 132 13.80 17.18 19.13
CA LEU A 132 12.51 17.25 19.82
C LEU A 132 11.56 16.21 19.23
N THR A 133 10.43 15.98 19.91
CA THR A 133 9.35 15.10 19.43
C THR A 133 8.03 15.86 19.42
N GLY A 134 7.22 15.64 18.39
CA GLY A 134 5.88 16.20 18.24
C GLY A 134 5.05 15.32 17.32
N ALA A 135 3.72 15.48 17.33
CA ALA A 135 2.87 14.92 16.28
C ALA A 135 3.28 15.50 14.90
N ALA A 136 2.94 14.82 13.80
CA ALA A 136 3.05 15.41 12.47
C ALA A 136 2.16 16.66 12.35
N SER A 137 2.17 17.35 11.20
CA SER A 137 1.67 18.72 11.09
C SER A 137 2.41 19.65 12.07
N ILE A 138 3.68 19.91 11.73
CA ILE A 138 4.62 20.73 12.51
C ILE A 138 4.81 22.05 11.76
N GLY A 139 4.29 23.13 12.32
CA GLY A 139 4.27 24.43 11.64
C GLY A 139 4.05 25.60 12.60
N PHE A 140 3.61 26.73 12.06
CA PHE A 140 3.31 27.94 12.85
C PHE A 140 2.28 28.84 12.14
N GLY A 141 1.46 29.52 12.94
CA GLY A 141 0.87 30.82 12.56
C GLY A 141 -0.59 30.84 12.09
N ASP A 142 -1.15 29.71 11.68
CA ASP A 142 -2.53 29.56 11.17
C ASP A 142 -3.48 28.86 12.16
N GLY A 143 -2.93 28.06 13.08
CA GLY A 143 -3.66 27.43 14.18
C GLY A 143 -4.28 26.08 13.85
N ASP A 144 -3.81 25.39 12.81
CA ASP A 144 -4.21 24.01 12.47
C ASP A 144 -3.12 22.95 12.68
N ASP A 145 -1.89 23.38 13.01
CA ASP A 145 -0.80 22.47 13.38
C ASP A 145 -1.03 21.67 14.67
N ALA A 146 -0.75 20.36 14.62
CA ALA A 146 -0.73 19.54 15.83
C ALA A 146 0.52 19.81 16.70
N THR A 147 1.66 20.14 16.07
CA THR A 147 2.87 20.63 16.76
C THR A 147 3.13 22.09 16.40
N VAL A 148 2.64 22.99 17.25
CA VAL A 148 2.75 24.45 17.04
C VAL A 148 4.12 25.00 17.45
N LEU A 149 4.75 25.74 16.53
CA LEU A 149 5.99 26.49 16.75
C LEU A 149 5.67 27.98 17.00
N ASN A 150 6.41 28.61 17.92
CA ASN A 150 6.07 29.95 18.44
C ASN A 150 6.75 31.12 17.70
N ALA A 151 7.31 30.88 16.51
CA ALA A 151 7.98 31.89 15.72
C ALA A 151 7.97 31.49 14.24
N PRO A 152 8.14 32.44 13.30
CA PRO A 152 8.30 32.12 11.89
C PRO A 152 9.51 31.23 11.64
N ILE A 153 9.29 30.10 10.96
CA ILE A 153 10.29 29.10 10.64
C ILE A 153 10.46 28.98 9.13
N THR A 154 11.71 28.99 8.65
CA THR A 154 12.00 28.76 7.22
C THR A 154 12.04 27.27 6.88
N THR A 155 12.57 26.45 7.78
CA THR A 155 12.79 25.03 7.51
C THR A 155 12.72 24.23 8.79
N ILE A 156 12.13 23.04 8.70
CA ILE A 156 12.08 22.05 9.76
C ILE A 156 12.71 20.78 9.21
N TYR A 157 13.65 20.21 9.95
CA TYR A 157 14.13 18.86 9.66
C TYR A 157 13.32 17.89 10.52
N SER A 158 12.59 16.98 9.89
CA SER A 158 11.77 15.96 10.53
C SER A 158 12.27 14.55 10.19
N LEU A 159 12.19 13.63 11.14
CA LEU A 159 12.64 12.26 11.00
C LEU A 159 11.69 11.30 11.71
N ILE A 160 11.31 10.24 11.01
CA ILE A 160 10.63 9.09 11.58
C ILE A 160 11.32 7.81 11.13
N THR A 161 11.34 6.80 12.01
CA THR A 161 11.85 5.47 11.67
C THR A 161 10.69 4.48 11.73
N PHE A 162 10.53 3.70 10.68
CA PHE A 162 9.64 2.54 10.63
C PHE A 162 10.44 1.28 10.31
N GLN A 163 9.88 0.11 10.60
CA GLN A 163 10.51 -1.18 10.34
C GLN A 163 9.87 -1.84 9.13
N CYS A 164 10.71 -2.29 8.19
CA CYS A 164 10.30 -3.18 7.11
C CYS A 164 11.02 -4.52 7.30
N THR A 165 10.26 -5.57 7.63
CA THR A 165 10.83 -6.88 7.94
C THR A 165 11.28 -7.65 6.70
N ASN A 166 10.64 -7.41 5.55
CA ASN A 166 10.99 -8.07 4.29
C ASN A 166 10.83 -7.12 3.09
N ILE A 167 11.91 -6.43 2.73
CA ILE A 167 11.92 -5.50 1.59
C ILE A 167 11.65 -6.20 0.24
N THR A 168 11.96 -7.50 0.13
CA THR A 168 11.71 -8.25 -1.11
C THR A 168 10.24 -8.58 -1.32
N ALA A 169 9.40 -8.40 -0.30
CA ALA A 169 7.95 -8.53 -0.41
C ALA A 169 7.25 -7.23 -0.86
N ILE A 170 7.96 -6.10 -0.87
CA ILE A 170 7.40 -4.82 -1.31
C ILE A 170 7.38 -4.80 -2.84
N SER A 171 6.18 -4.71 -3.41
CA SER A 171 5.98 -4.50 -4.85
C SER A 171 5.94 -3.02 -5.22
N GLU A 172 5.43 -2.18 -4.31
CA GLU A 172 5.25 -0.75 -4.51
C GLU A 172 5.26 -0.01 -3.16
N ALA A 173 5.61 1.27 -3.19
CA ALA A 173 5.47 2.21 -2.08
C ALA A 173 4.86 3.52 -2.59
N LEU A 174 3.94 4.10 -1.81
CA LEU A 174 3.29 5.37 -2.08
C LEU A 174 3.64 6.37 -0.98
N LEU A 175 3.97 7.60 -1.38
CA LEU A 175 4.04 8.75 -0.48
C LEU A 175 2.77 9.56 -0.67
N ASP A 176 1.94 9.60 0.37
CA ASP A 176 0.80 10.50 0.49
C ASP A 176 1.20 11.62 1.47
N ILE A 177 1.10 12.88 1.03
CA ILE A 177 1.53 14.03 1.82
C ILE A 177 0.70 15.26 1.47
N ASP A 178 0.20 15.92 2.51
CA ASP A 178 -0.29 17.29 2.46
C ASP A 178 0.79 18.19 3.08
N TYR A 179 1.06 19.35 2.49
CA TYR A 179 2.22 20.16 2.84
C TYR A 179 1.97 21.65 2.67
N ASP A 180 2.71 22.45 3.44
CA ASP A 180 2.69 23.90 3.38
C ASP A 180 4.06 24.43 3.85
N ASP A 181 4.83 25.19 3.08
CA ASP A 181 4.66 25.58 1.66
C ASP A 181 5.35 24.58 0.71
N GLY A 182 6.30 23.80 1.21
CA GLY A 182 7.16 22.95 0.40
C GLY A 182 7.86 21.88 1.20
N PHE A 183 8.30 20.83 0.53
CA PHE A 183 8.95 19.70 1.19
C PHE A 183 10.00 19.05 0.31
N VAL A 184 10.93 18.34 0.96
CA VAL A 184 11.79 17.34 0.32
C VAL A 184 11.78 16.08 1.16
N ALA A 185 11.32 14.97 0.58
CA ALA A 185 11.23 13.70 1.25
C ALA A 185 12.40 12.79 0.87
N TYR A 186 12.97 12.13 1.87
CA TYR A 186 14.05 11.15 1.70
C TYR A 186 13.70 9.84 2.38
N ILE A 187 14.04 8.72 1.75
CA ILE A 187 14.07 7.40 2.39
C ILE A 187 15.51 6.89 2.31
N ASN A 188 16.09 6.60 3.48
CA ASN A 188 17.44 6.03 3.62
C ASN A 188 18.53 6.77 2.81
N GLY A 189 18.48 8.11 2.80
CA GLY A 189 19.44 8.96 2.10
C GLY A 189 19.11 9.25 0.63
N VAL A 190 18.10 8.61 0.06
CA VAL A 190 17.65 8.82 -1.32
C VAL A 190 16.47 9.76 -1.33
N GLU A 191 16.55 10.84 -2.10
CA GLU A 191 15.40 11.74 -2.35
C GLU A 191 14.34 10.98 -3.14
N ILE A 192 13.10 10.97 -2.64
CA ILE A 192 11.97 10.27 -3.27
C ILE A 192 10.92 11.22 -3.85
N ALA A 193 10.84 12.45 -3.33
CA ALA A 193 9.90 13.47 -3.79
C ALA A 193 10.31 14.86 -3.29
N ARG A 194 9.90 15.90 -4.02
CA ARG A 194 10.04 17.31 -3.66
C ARG A 194 8.90 18.11 -4.27
N ALA A 195 8.43 19.12 -3.55
CA ALA A 195 7.54 20.16 -4.07
C ALA A 195 7.89 21.52 -3.47
N GLY A 196 7.57 22.59 -4.20
CA GLY A 196 7.77 23.97 -3.75
C GLY A 196 9.22 24.49 -3.73
N LEU A 197 10.21 23.68 -4.10
CA LEU A 197 11.65 24.02 -3.99
C LEU A 197 12.39 23.75 -5.31
N MET A 198 13.37 24.59 -5.64
CA MET A 198 14.09 24.57 -6.93
C MET A 198 15.46 23.90 -6.85
N GLY A 199 16.17 24.04 -5.72
CA GLY A 199 17.48 23.42 -5.53
C GLY A 199 17.42 21.89 -5.52
N SER A 200 18.51 21.24 -5.96
CA SER A 200 18.60 19.77 -6.06
C SER A 200 19.98 19.24 -5.64
N PRO A 201 20.21 18.93 -4.36
CA PRO A 201 19.30 19.18 -3.24
C PRO A 201 19.23 20.69 -2.91
N PRO A 202 18.12 21.17 -2.33
CA PRO A 202 18.00 22.56 -1.91
C PRO A 202 18.91 22.87 -0.73
N LEU A 203 19.22 24.16 -0.57
CA LEU A 203 19.92 24.63 0.64
C LEU A 203 19.00 24.47 1.86
N TRP A 204 19.56 24.22 3.04
CA TRP A 204 18.79 24.11 4.29
C TRP A 204 17.89 25.31 4.61
N ASN A 205 18.10 26.46 3.98
CA ASN A 205 17.36 27.70 4.18
C ASN A 205 16.79 28.28 2.86
N GLU A 206 16.62 27.43 1.84
CA GLU A 206 15.91 27.82 0.62
C GLU A 206 14.43 28.09 0.95
N PHE A 207 13.90 29.22 0.50
CA PHE A 207 12.47 29.50 0.61
C PHE A 207 11.70 28.72 -0.44
N SER A 208 10.58 28.16 -0.04
CA SER A 208 9.62 27.51 -0.91
C SER A 208 8.78 28.52 -1.70
N THR A 209 8.10 28.03 -2.73
CA THR A 209 6.97 28.72 -3.36
C THR A 209 5.70 28.47 -2.56
N ASP A 210 4.83 29.47 -2.53
CA ASP A 210 3.51 29.47 -1.87
C ASP A 210 2.67 28.23 -2.22
N HIS A 211 2.22 27.48 -1.20
CA HIS A 211 1.29 26.36 -1.33
C HIS A 211 0.63 26.04 0.02
N GLU A 212 -0.69 26.03 0.06
CA GLU A 212 -1.43 25.71 1.28
C GLU A 212 -1.82 24.24 1.35
N ALA A 213 -1.72 23.64 2.53
CA ALA A 213 -2.29 22.33 2.82
C ALA A 213 -3.84 22.41 2.72
N THR A 214 -4.50 21.36 2.21
CA THR A 214 -5.94 21.43 1.87
C THR A 214 -6.82 20.41 2.58
N LEU A 215 -6.25 19.45 3.30
CA LEU A 215 -7.03 18.46 4.03
C LEU A 215 -7.62 19.07 5.31
N PRO A 216 -8.94 18.94 5.53
CA PRO A 216 -9.59 19.52 6.70
C PRO A 216 -9.27 18.67 7.94
N GLN A 217 -8.32 19.16 8.76
CA GLN A 217 -7.82 18.58 10.01
C GLN A 217 -7.01 17.28 9.90
N GLY A 218 -5.68 17.43 10.03
CA GLY A 218 -4.76 16.37 10.46
C GLY A 218 -3.78 15.93 9.38
N GLY A 219 -2.68 16.68 9.25
CA GLY A 219 -1.41 16.15 8.74
C GLY A 219 -0.63 15.42 9.82
#